data_AF-A0A6J4Y6G3-F1
#
_entry.id   AF-A0A6J4Y6G3-F1
#
_cell.length_a   1.000
_cell.length_b   1.000
_cell.length_c   1.000
_cell.angle_alpha   90.00
_cell.angle_beta   90.00
_cell.angle_gamma   90.00
#
_symmetry.space_group_name_H-M   'P 1'
#
loop_
_entity.id
_entity.type
_entity.pdbx_description
1 polymer ?
#
loop_
_entity_poly.entity_id
_entity_poly.type
_entity_poly.pdbx_seq_one_letter_code
_entity_poly.pdbx_strand_id
1 'polypeptide(L)'
;MKTFSRSQIIGAEFPNEQTVRLKGLQVDHIYSMEINMDVRISDGEILAIEGLMKRYTNFVCPQALPVLQSAVGMSLREAGWDRRIMKEIGRQGCEHFAEIIIECGRSLDQACLSKDLWRALEADPSLDQAEFMEQWIGLQPANEPK
;
A
#
# COMPACT_ATOMS: atom_id res chain seq x y z
N MET A 1 -0.39 4.06 -33.67
CA MET A 1 -0.75 3.07 -32.62
C MET A 1 -0.62 3.76 -31.28
N LYS A 2 -1.69 3.94 -30.50
CA LYS A 2 -1.57 4.41 -29.11
C LYS A 2 -1.31 3.19 -28.24
N THR A 3 -0.08 3.03 -27.75
CA THR A 3 0.25 1.96 -26.80
C THR A 3 -0.44 2.28 -25.49
N PHE A 4 -1.32 1.40 -25.00
CA PHE A 4 -1.88 1.52 -23.66
C PHE A 4 -0.73 1.44 -22.66
N SER A 5 -0.60 2.45 -21.81
CA SER A 5 0.38 2.49 -20.73
C SER A 5 -0.34 2.90 -19.44
N ARG A 6 -0.11 2.13 -18.38
CA ARG A 6 -0.57 2.40 -17.02
C ARG A 6 0.66 2.39 -16.12
N SER A 7 0.86 3.47 -15.38
CA SER A 7 1.89 3.58 -14.36
C SER A 7 1.24 3.51 -12.99
N GLN A 8 1.86 2.72 -12.11
CA GLN A 8 1.50 2.65 -10.70
C GLN A 8 2.75 2.94 -9.87
N ILE A 9 2.63 3.85 -8.92
CA ILE A 9 3.73 4.29 -8.06
C ILE A 9 3.24 4.26 -6.63
N ILE A 10 4.01 3.58 -5.77
CA ILE A 10 3.77 3.53 -4.33
C ILE A 10 4.91 4.28 -3.64
N GLY A 11 4.59 5.32 -2.90
CA GLY A 11 5.49 6.00 -1.97
C GLY A 11 5.18 5.60 -0.53
N ALA A 12 6.21 5.61 0.32
CA ALA A 12 6.07 5.38 1.75
C ALA A 12 6.75 6.50 2.53
N GLU A 13 6.05 7.00 3.55
CA GLU A 13 6.54 7.98 4.51
C GLU A 13 6.31 7.47 5.93
N PHE A 14 7.18 7.83 6.87
CA PHE A 14 7.05 7.39 8.26
C PHE A 14 6.77 8.60 9.16
N PRO A 15 5.49 8.98 9.35
CA PRO A 15 5.14 10.13 10.18
C PRO A 15 5.53 9.96 11.65
N ASN A 16 5.67 8.71 12.12
CA ASN A 16 6.16 8.36 13.45
C ASN A 16 6.65 6.89 13.46
N GLU A 17 7.11 6.39 14.61
CA GLU A 17 7.63 5.02 14.76
C GLU A 17 6.60 3.90 14.57
N GLN A 18 5.31 4.21 14.73
CA GLN A 18 4.23 3.22 14.77
C GLN A 18 3.45 3.16 13.46
N THR A 19 3.59 4.17 12.59
CA THR A 19 2.75 4.35 11.41
C THR A 19 3.61 4.53 10.17
N VAL A 20 3.22 3.86 9.10
CA VAL A 20 3.66 4.17 7.73
C VAL A 20 2.49 4.74 6.94
N ARG A 21 2.75 5.84 6.24
CA ARG A 21 1.83 6.44 5.28
C ARG A 21 2.19 5.98 3.89
N LEU A 22 1.31 5.21 3.27
CA LEU A 22 1.44 4.73 1.91
C LEU A 22 0.66 5.64 0.98
N LYS A 23 1.34 6.17 -0.03
CA LYS A 23 0.75 6.98 -1.09
C LYS A 23 0.80 6.23 -2.41
N GLY A 24 -0.35 5.74 -2.85
CA GLY A 24 -0.46 5.02 -4.12
C GLY A 24 -1.03 5.91 -5.21
N LEU A 25 -0.40 5.93 -6.37
CA LEU A 25 -0.83 6.69 -7.55
C LEU A 25 -0.96 5.73 -8.73
N GLN A 26 -2.14 5.73 -9.37
CA GLN A 26 -2.36 5.05 -10.64
C GLN A 26 -2.72 6.07 -11.71
N VAL A 27 -1.95 6.09 -12.79
CA VAL A 27 -2.16 6.99 -13.92
C VAL A 27 -2.08 6.22 -15.22
N ASP A 28 -3.12 6.39 -16.03
CA ASP A 28 -3.10 6.03 -17.44
C ASP A 28 -3.75 7.17 -18.26
N HIS A 29 -3.96 6.94 -19.55
CA HIS A 29 -4.56 7.92 -20.45
C HIS A 29 -6.03 8.29 -20.13
N ILE A 30 -6.73 7.48 -19.32
CA ILE A 30 -8.14 7.62 -18.97
C ILE A 30 -8.31 7.95 -17.47
N TYR A 31 -7.49 7.35 -16.62
CA TYR A 31 -7.64 7.41 -15.17
C TYR A 31 -6.43 8.05 -14.50
N SER A 32 -6.70 8.81 -13.45
CA SER A 32 -5.69 9.34 -12.53
C SER A 32 -6.28 9.33 -11.14
N MET A 33 -5.81 8.41 -10.31
CA MET A 33 -6.36 8.13 -8.99
C MET A 33 -5.22 8.00 -7.98
N GLU A 34 -5.50 8.45 -6.76
CA GLU A 34 -4.53 8.49 -5.68
C GLU A 34 -5.19 7.96 -4.39
N ILE A 35 -4.41 7.24 -3.59
CA ILE A 35 -4.74 6.82 -2.23
C ILE A 35 -3.67 7.36 -1.29
N ASN A 36 -4.08 7.90 -0.15
CA ASN A 36 -3.22 8.08 1.01
C ASN A 36 -3.75 7.18 2.13
N MET A 37 -2.92 6.28 2.64
CA MET A 37 -3.33 5.25 3.58
C MET A 37 -2.32 5.14 4.73
N ASP A 38 -2.78 5.41 5.94
CA ASP A 38 -1.99 5.24 7.16
C ASP A 38 -2.17 3.82 7.68
N VAL A 39 -1.07 3.13 7.90
CA VAL A 39 -1.04 1.73 8.34
C VAL A 39 -0.19 1.62 9.59
N ARG A 40 -0.68 0.91 10.60
CA ARG A 40 0.11 0.57 11.78
C ARG A 40 1.12 -0.51 11.44
N ILE A 41 2.39 -0.25 11.75
CA ILE A 41 3.50 -1.11 11.34
C ILE A 41 3.44 -2.49 12.02
N SER A 42 3.02 -2.54 13.29
CA SER A 42 3.06 -3.74 14.12
C SER A 42 2.15 -4.86 13.63
N ASP A 43 0.96 -4.53 13.13
CA ASP A 43 -0.10 -5.49 12.77
C ASP A 43 -0.65 -5.28 11.35
N GLY A 44 -0.19 -4.25 10.64
CA GLY A 44 -0.66 -3.92 9.30
C GLY A 44 -2.08 -3.36 9.28
N GLU A 45 -2.64 -2.93 10.41
CA GLU A 45 -3.99 -2.36 10.47
C GLU A 45 -4.04 -1.02 9.71
N ILE A 46 -5.00 -0.89 8.80
CA ILE A 46 -5.32 0.38 8.13
C ILE A 46 -6.00 1.31 9.14
N LEU A 47 -5.33 2.39 9.50
CA LEU A 47 -5.80 3.37 10.49
C LEU A 47 -6.63 4.49 9.86
N ALA A 48 -6.24 4.93 8.67
CA ALA A 48 -6.92 5.97 7.92
C ALA A 48 -6.70 5.74 6.43
N ILE A 49 -7.67 6.13 5.62
CA ILE A 49 -7.57 6.08 4.17
C ILE A 49 -8.36 7.21 3.52
N GLU A 50 -7.72 7.86 2.56
CA GLU A 50 -8.33 8.90 1.72
C GLU A 50 -8.03 8.60 0.25
N GLY A 51 -9.01 8.87 -0.61
CA GLY A 51 -8.87 8.72 -2.05
C GLY A 51 -9.07 10.04 -2.78
N LEU A 52 -8.45 10.17 -3.95
CA LEU A 52 -8.65 11.29 -4.85
C LEU A 52 -8.74 10.80 -6.30
N MET A 53 -9.78 11.24 -7.01
CA MET A 53 -9.92 10.99 -8.45
C MET A 53 -9.70 12.30 -9.23
N LYS A 54 -8.59 12.38 -9.96
CA LYS A 54 -8.25 13.54 -10.82
C LYS A 54 -8.78 13.38 -12.23
N ARG A 55 -8.83 12.15 -12.75
CA ARG A 55 -9.36 11.81 -14.07
C ARG A 55 -10.16 10.51 -13.99
N TYR A 56 -11.39 10.56 -14.49
CA TYR A 56 -12.33 9.44 -14.51
C TYR A 56 -13.37 9.66 -15.62
N THR A 57 -14.09 8.60 -15.99
CA THR A 57 -14.94 8.58 -17.19
C THR A 57 -16.44 8.74 -16.90
N ASN A 58 -16.88 8.44 -15.68
CA ASN A 58 -18.29 8.41 -15.34
C ASN A 58 -18.58 9.26 -14.10
N PHE A 59 -19.69 10.01 -14.12
CA PHE A 59 -20.12 10.87 -13.01
C PHE A 59 -20.40 10.09 -11.72
N VAL A 60 -20.64 8.78 -11.80
CA VAL A 60 -20.81 7.93 -10.61
C VAL A 60 -19.48 7.53 -9.97
N CYS A 61 -18.33 7.65 -10.66
CA CYS A 61 -17.02 7.23 -10.12
C CYS A 61 -16.70 7.85 -8.75
N PRO A 62 -16.92 9.16 -8.50
CA PRO A 62 -16.67 9.76 -7.18
C PRO A 62 -17.48 9.14 -6.03
N GLN A 63 -18.59 8.44 -6.32
CA GLN A 63 -19.40 7.75 -5.31
C GLN A 63 -18.67 6.55 -4.69
N ALA A 64 -17.55 6.11 -5.27
CA ALA A 64 -16.68 5.09 -4.68
C ALA A 64 -15.82 5.61 -3.52
N LEU A 65 -15.64 6.94 -3.39
CA LEU A 65 -14.77 7.52 -2.35
C LEU A 65 -15.23 7.18 -0.92
N PRO A 66 -16.52 7.29 -0.56
CA PRO A 66 -16.99 6.90 0.77
C PRO A 66 -16.78 5.41 1.08
N VAL A 67 -16.78 4.54 0.06
CA VAL A 67 -16.59 3.09 0.22
C VAL A 67 -15.20 2.77 0.78
N LEU A 68 -14.19 3.62 0.54
CA LEU A 68 -12.84 3.44 1.06
C LEU A 68 -12.80 3.28 2.58
N GLN A 69 -13.73 3.89 3.31
CA GLN A 69 -13.78 3.82 4.76
C GLN A 69 -14.02 2.40 5.29
N SER A 70 -14.57 1.48 4.49
CA SER A 70 -14.69 0.08 4.92
C SER A 70 -13.35 -0.64 5.07
N ALA A 71 -12.26 -0.11 4.49
CA ALA A 71 -10.91 -0.64 4.66
C ALA A 71 -10.32 -0.32 6.04
N VAL A 72 -10.81 0.69 6.76
CA VAL A 72 -10.31 1.04 8.09
C VAL A 72 -10.55 -0.11 9.06
N GLY A 73 -9.51 -0.49 9.80
CA GLY A 73 -9.50 -1.65 10.70
C GLY A 73 -9.19 -2.98 10.02
N MET A 74 -9.03 -3.04 8.69
CA MET A 74 -8.52 -4.25 8.03
C MET A 74 -7.01 -4.36 8.25
N SER A 75 -6.52 -5.60 8.49
CA SER A 75 -5.09 -5.88 8.58
C SER A 75 -4.55 -6.35 7.24
N LEU A 76 -3.47 -5.73 6.77
CA LEU A 76 -2.68 -6.13 5.60
C LEU A 76 -1.80 -7.36 5.86
N ARG A 77 -1.83 -7.91 7.08
CA ARG A 77 -1.17 -9.16 7.45
C ARG A 77 -2.15 -10.34 7.56
N GLU A 78 -3.46 -10.09 7.45
CA GLU A 78 -4.49 -11.14 7.52
C GLU A 78 -4.47 -12.02 6.25
N ALA A 79 -4.57 -13.34 6.40
CA ALA A 79 -4.64 -14.24 5.25
C ALA A 79 -5.81 -13.88 4.31
N GLY A 80 -5.50 -13.59 3.04
CA GLY A 80 -6.51 -13.24 2.03
C GLY A 80 -7.06 -11.81 2.13
N TRP A 81 -6.40 -10.91 2.86
CA TRP A 81 -6.75 -9.48 2.93
C TRP A 81 -6.94 -8.85 1.54
N ASP A 82 -6.15 -9.23 0.55
CA ASP A 82 -6.21 -8.72 -0.83
C ASP A 82 -7.54 -9.06 -1.52
N ARG A 83 -8.03 -10.28 -1.32
CA ARG A 83 -9.36 -10.71 -1.79
C ARG A 83 -10.47 -9.95 -1.08
N ARG A 84 -10.31 -9.67 0.21
CA ARG A 84 -11.25 -8.87 0.99
C ARG A 84 -11.33 -7.44 0.47
N ILE A 85 -10.20 -6.79 0.23
CA ILE A 85 -10.13 -5.46 -0.40
C ILE A 85 -10.82 -5.45 -1.76
N MET A 86 -10.54 -6.44 -2.63
CA MET A 86 -11.20 -6.49 -3.93
C MET A 86 -12.73 -6.68 -3.82
N LYS A 87 -13.19 -7.45 -2.83
CA LYS A 87 -14.62 -7.66 -2.58
C LYS A 87 -15.31 -6.41 -2.03
N GLU A 88 -14.74 -5.80 -1.00
CA GLU A 88 -15.38 -4.73 -0.22
C GLU A 88 -15.13 -3.33 -0.79
N ILE A 89 -14.00 -3.11 -1.47
CA ILE A 89 -13.65 -1.83 -2.10
C ILE A 89 -13.82 -1.88 -3.61
N GLY A 90 -13.35 -2.96 -4.25
CA GLY A 90 -13.37 -3.09 -5.70
C GLY A 90 -14.79 -3.22 -6.23
N ARG A 91 -15.49 -4.28 -5.83
CA ARG A 91 -16.84 -4.60 -6.33
C ARG A 91 -17.94 -3.68 -5.80
N GLN A 92 -17.79 -3.14 -4.58
CA GLN A 92 -18.77 -2.22 -4.00
C GLN A 92 -18.45 -0.74 -4.28
N GLY A 93 -17.27 -0.44 -4.81
CA GLY A 93 -16.80 0.92 -5.06
C GLY A 93 -16.06 1.03 -6.40
N CYS A 94 -14.74 0.89 -6.38
CA CYS A 94 -13.90 1.06 -7.56
C CYS A 94 -12.74 0.06 -7.56
N GLU A 95 -12.68 -0.79 -8.60
CA GLU A 95 -11.60 -1.77 -8.80
C GLU A 95 -10.22 -1.09 -8.85
N HIS A 96 -10.11 0.10 -9.46
CA HIS A 96 -8.84 0.83 -9.52
C HIS A 96 -8.33 1.24 -8.12
N PHE A 97 -9.23 1.63 -7.20
CA PHE A 97 -8.80 1.92 -5.83
C PHE A 97 -8.40 0.65 -5.08
N ALA A 98 -9.12 -0.45 -5.29
CA ALA A 98 -8.73 -1.73 -4.72
C ALA A 98 -7.34 -2.18 -5.21
N GLU A 99 -7.04 -2.04 -6.51
CA GLU A 99 -5.71 -2.28 -7.08
C GLU A 99 -4.63 -1.43 -6.39
N ILE A 100 -4.88 -0.13 -6.21
CA ILE A 100 -3.93 0.76 -5.53
C ILE A 100 -3.68 0.32 -4.08
N ILE A 101 -4.74 0.02 -3.32
CA ILE A 101 -4.63 -0.42 -1.92
C ILE A 101 -3.86 -1.74 -1.82
N ILE A 102 -4.09 -2.67 -2.76
CA ILE A 102 -3.38 -3.95 -2.79
C ILE A 102 -1.88 -3.75 -3.05
N GLU A 103 -1.49 -2.88 -3.97
CA GLU A 103 -0.07 -2.60 -4.19
C GLU A 103 0.57 -1.82 -3.04
N CYS A 104 -0.18 -0.91 -2.39
CA CYS A 104 0.25 -0.30 -1.14
C CYS A 104 0.54 -1.39 -0.08
N GLY A 105 -0.39 -2.31 0.12
CA GLY A 105 -0.25 -3.36 1.13
C GLY A 105 0.89 -4.34 0.84
N ARG A 106 1.11 -4.71 -0.41
CA ARG A 106 2.28 -5.52 -0.83
C ARG A 106 3.61 -4.81 -0.59
N SER A 107 3.60 -3.48 -0.57
CA SER A 107 4.78 -2.64 -0.37
C SER A 107 5.07 -2.35 1.12
N LEU A 108 4.19 -2.75 2.05
CA LEU A 108 4.32 -2.47 3.49
C LEU A 108 5.63 -2.96 4.08
N ASP A 109 5.92 -4.26 3.93
CA ASP A 109 7.12 -4.86 4.52
C ASP A 109 8.39 -4.32 3.83
N GLN A 110 8.36 -4.08 2.51
CA GLN A 110 9.48 -3.49 1.79
C GLN A 110 9.79 -2.06 2.26
N ALA A 111 8.76 -1.25 2.54
CA ALA A 111 8.94 0.07 3.12
C ALA A 111 9.58 0.00 4.50
N CYS A 112 9.11 -0.92 5.35
CA CYS A 112 9.66 -1.11 6.71
C CYS A 112 11.12 -1.58 6.66
N LEU A 113 11.43 -2.55 5.80
CA LEU A 113 12.80 -3.01 5.56
C LEU A 113 13.70 -1.85 5.10
N SER A 114 13.25 -1.04 4.15
CA SER A 114 14.02 0.08 3.63
C SER A 114 14.32 1.11 4.73
N LYS A 115 13.35 1.41 5.60
CA LYS A 115 13.55 2.30 6.76
C LYS A 115 14.58 1.72 7.73
N ASP A 116 14.44 0.46 8.09
CA ASP A 116 15.29 -0.18 9.09
C ASP A 116 16.72 -0.33 8.58
N LEU A 117 16.89 -0.71 7.31
CA LEU A 117 18.19 -0.76 6.64
C LEU A 117 18.85 0.62 6.58
N TRP A 118 18.08 1.66 6.23
CA TRP A 118 18.59 3.03 6.19
C TRP A 118 19.12 3.47 7.57
N ARG A 119 18.36 3.19 8.65
CA ARG A 119 18.79 3.46 10.03
C ARG A 119 20.03 2.67 10.44
N ALA A 120 20.08 1.40 10.06
CA ALA A 120 21.21 0.54 10.36
C ALA A 120 22.48 1.04 9.67
N LEU A 121 22.38 1.50 8.41
CA LEU A 121 23.48 2.10 7.66
C LEU A 121 23.92 3.47 8.21
N GLU A 122 23.00 4.27 8.75
CA GLU A 122 23.38 5.51 9.46
C GLU A 122 24.19 5.22 10.74
N ALA A 123 23.85 4.14 11.45
CA ALA A 123 24.56 3.71 12.65
C ALA A 123 25.90 3.02 12.34
N ASP A 124 25.94 2.20 11.29
CA ASP A 124 27.13 1.48 10.81
C ASP A 124 27.17 1.49 9.26
N PRO A 125 27.95 2.40 8.66
CA PRO A 125 28.11 2.44 7.21
C PRO A 125 28.81 1.22 6.60
N SER A 126 29.44 0.38 7.42
CA SER A 126 30.13 -0.85 6.98
C SER A 126 29.27 -2.11 7.10
N LEU A 127 28.02 -1.95 7.54
CA LEU A 127 27.03 -3.03 7.67
C LEU A 127 26.96 -3.87 6.39
N ASP A 128 26.99 -5.19 6.56
CA ASP A 128 26.62 -6.12 5.49
C ASP A 128 25.10 -6.06 5.27
N GLN A 129 24.72 -5.40 4.17
CA GLN A 129 23.31 -5.20 3.81
C GLN A 129 22.60 -6.51 3.47
N ALA A 130 23.31 -7.48 2.87
CA ALA A 130 22.72 -8.76 2.50
C ALA A 130 22.36 -9.57 3.73
N GLU A 131 23.31 -9.67 4.68
CA GLU A 131 23.09 -10.34 5.96
C GLU A 131 21.94 -9.66 6.75
N PHE A 132 21.91 -8.32 6.78
CA PHE A 132 20.84 -7.58 7.45
C PHE A 132 19.46 -7.91 6.87
N MET A 133 19.32 -7.91 5.53
CA MET A 133 18.04 -8.22 4.88
C MET A 133 17.57 -9.65 5.19
N GLU A 134 18.47 -10.64 5.16
CA GLU A 134 18.14 -12.03 5.48
C GLU A 134 17.63 -12.17 6.92
N GLN A 135 18.32 -11.54 7.87
CA GLN A 135 17.89 -11.52 9.27
C GLN A 135 16.54 -10.82 9.44
N TRP A 136 16.34 -9.68 8.77
CA TRP A 136 15.09 -8.92 8.84
C TRP A 136 13.89 -9.72 8.30
N ILE A 137 14.07 -10.43 7.18
CA ILE A 137 13.04 -11.30 6.59
C ILE A 137 12.70 -12.46 7.55
N GLY A 138 13.71 -13.05 8.19
CA GLY A 138 13.53 -14.13 9.17
C GLY A 138 12.78 -13.73 10.43
N LEU A 139 12.74 -12.44 10.77
CA LEU A 139 12.01 -11.89 11.92
C LEU A 139 10.54 -11.57 11.62
N GLN A 140 10.16 -11.50 10.34
CA GLN A 140 8.77 -11.24 10.00
C GLN A 140 7.88 -12.44 10.35
N PRO A 141 6.65 -12.21 10.84
CA PRO A 141 5.69 -13.30 10.98
C PRO A 141 5.54 -13.99 9.63
N ALA A 142 5.57 -15.32 9.62
CA ALA A 142 5.50 -16.12 8.40
C ALA A 142 4.25 -15.71 7.61
N ASN A 143 4.45 -14.95 6.53
CA ASN A 143 3.44 -14.84 5.48
C ASN A 143 3.43 -16.20 4.80
N GLU A 144 2.52 -17.08 5.23
CA GLU A 144 2.33 -18.38 4.59
C GLU A 144 2.16 -18.14 3.08
N PRO A 145 3.05 -18.69 2.23
CA PRO A 145 2.88 -18.56 0.80
C PRO A 145 1.57 -19.25 0.39
N LYS A 146 0.81 -18.57 -0.46
CA LYS A 146 -0.43 -19.07 -1.07
C LYS A 146 -0.25 -20.41 -1.76
#